data_AF-A0A2D7AWQ0-F1
#
_entry.id   AF-A0A2D7AWQ0-F1
#
_cell.length_a   1.000
_cell.length_b   1.000
_cell.length_c   1.000
_cell.angle_alpha   90.00
_cell.angle_beta   90.00
_cell.angle_gamma   90.00
#
_symmetry.space_group_name_H-M   'P 1'
#
loop_
_entity.id
_entity.type
_entity.pdbx_description
1 polymer ?
#
loop_
_entity_poly.entity_id
_entity_poly.type
_entity_poly.pdbx_seq_one_letter_code
_entity_poly.pdbx_strand_id
1 'polypeptide(L)'
;MNWPSALLAAVGAALLVACSPAAEPERPPVPDQSLTQAPQAPKPVVLTEEAEKTRDELLSHARAGSLSRLSRVANANDGFVSNLGGTPHRQYWDLMRRIGADPNRSLRELFDLPPGMREIDGEVWFVWPDLAARDASDLIPEKLSFQDRRRLMELIGEEGIERIRQGEGYPGMRTAIAGNGRWVYFVMGETEED
;
A
#
# COMPACT_ATOMS: atom_id res chain seq x y z
N MET A 1 -49.41 76.07 16.56
CA MET A 1 -48.89 76.17 17.94
C MET A 1 -47.37 76.27 17.88
N ASN A 2 -46.88 77.46 18.25
CA ASN A 2 -45.65 77.81 18.95
C ASN A 2 -44.26 77.47 18.32
N TRP A 3 -43.69 78.50 17.68
CA TRP A 3 -42.32 79.09 17.81
C TRP A 3 -41.61 78.92 19.19
N PRO A 4 -40.33 79.35 19.41
CA PRO A 4 -39.21 79.78 18.53
C PRO A 4 -37.79 79.27 18.97
N SER A 5 -36.76 79.81 18.29
CA SER A 5 -35.30 79.82 18.49
C SER A 5 -34.73 80.25 19.87
N ALA A 6 -33.49 79.79 20.20
CA ALA A 6 -32.36 80.54 20.83
C ALA A 6 -31.20 79.54 21.15
N LEU A 7 -29.96 79.62 20.63
CA LEU A 7 -28.80 80.50 20.90
C LEU A 7 -28.11 80.34 22.29
N LEU A 8 -26.79 80.05 22.21
CA LEU A 8 -25.67 80.34 23.15
C LEU A 8 -25.57 79.46 24.43
N ALA A 9 -24.41 79.04 24.96
CA ALA A 9 -22.99 79.27 24.68
C ALA A 9 -22.09 78.29 25.49
N ALA A 10 -20.89 78.05 24.94
CA ALA A 10 -19.57 78.00 25.61
C ALA A 10 -19.16 76.85 26.56
N VAL A 11 -17.82 76.79 26.69
CA VAL A 11 -16.95 75.92 27.52
C VAL A 11 -16.65 74.56 26.84
N GLY A 12 -15.44 74.25 26.36
CA GLY A 12 -14.11 74.68 26.78
C GLY A 12 -13.46 73.56 27.59
N ALA A 13 -12.83 72.59 26.93
CA ALA A 13 -11.86 71.70 27.56
C ALA A 13 -10.95 71.07 26.49
N ALA A 14 -9.72 71.57 26.43
CA ALA A 14 -8.62 70.93 25.75
C ALA A 14 -8.25 69.65 26.51
N LEU A 15 -8.23 68.50 25.82
CA LEU A 15 -7.59 67.28 26.31
C LEU A 15 -6.85 66.58 25.16
N LEU A 16 -5.54 66.84 25.14
CA LEU A 16 -4.44 65.91 24.87
C LEU A 16 -4.62 64.95 23.68
N VAL A 17 -3.92 65.28 22.60
CA VAL A 17 -3.46 64.32 21.58
C VAL A 17 -2.58 63.29 22.29
N ALA A 18 -3.15 62.12 22.58
CA ALA A 18 -2.38 60.92 22.90
C ALA A 18 -1.97 60.27 21.58
N CYS A 19 -0.71 60.45 21.17
CA CYS A 19 -0.07 59.61 20.18
C CYS A 19 -0.05 58.18 20.73
N SER A 20 -1.02 57.35 20.34
CA SER A 20 -0.94 55.91 20.56
C SER A 20 0.05 55.33 19.54
N PRO A 21 1.00 54.47 19.95
CA PRO A 21 1.77 53.71 18.98
C PRO A 21 0.80 52.79 18.22
N ALA A 22 0.89 52.80 16.90
CA ALA A 22 0.09 51.92 16.04
C ALA A 22 0.29 50.46 16.49
N ALA A 23 -0.81 49.78 16.82
CA ALA A 23 -0.80 48.36 17.09
C ALA A 23 -0.24 47.63 15.87
N GLU A 24 0.76 46.78 16.09
CA GLU A 24 1.34 45.91 15.07
C GLU A 24 0.22 45.03 14.51
N PRO A 25 0.02 44.96 13.17
CA PRO A 25 -1.05 44.16 12.61
C PRO A 25 -0.83 42.69 13.01
N GLU A 26 -1.86 42.09 13.62
CA GLU A 26 -1.89 40.66 13.92
C GLU A 26 -1.54 39.88 12.66
N ARG A 27 -0.41 39.17 12.69
CA ARG A 27 0.00 38.32 11.58
C ARG A 27 -1.06 37.23 11.44
N PRO A 28 -1.55 36.95 10.23
CA PRO A 28 -2.53 35.89 10.02
C PRO A 28 -1.96 34.57 10.55
N PRO A 29 -2.79 33.72 11.19
CA PRO A 29 -2.34 32.45 11.72
C PRO A 29 -1.73 31.63 10.59
N VAL A 30 -0.50 31.16 10.81
CA VAL A 30 0.18 30.25 9.89
C VAL A 30 -0.67 28.98 9.80
N PRO A 31 -1.06 28.53 8.60
CA PRO A 31 -1.86 27.32 8.45
C PRO A 31 -1.12 26.12 9.06
N ASP A 32 -1.87 25.19 9.65
CA ASP A 32 -1.32 23.98 10.26
C ASP A 32 -0.35 23.30 9.30
N GLN A 33 0.88 23.06 9.77
CA GLN A 33 1.98 22.44 9.01
C GLN A 33 1.69 20.99 8.58
N SER A 34 0.48 20.49 8.84
CA SER A 34 -0.01 19.17 8.40
C SER A 34 0.05 19.03 6.87
N LEU A 35 -0.06 20.13 6.11
CA LEU A 35 0.07 20.13 4.63
C LEU A 35 1.53 20.11 4.14
N THR A 36 2.52 20.37 5.00
CA THR A 36 3.96 20.36 4.66
C THR A 36 4.70 19.13 5.16
N GLN A 37 4.02 18.24 5.89
CA GLN A 37 4.64 17.01 6.38
C GLN A 37 4.84 16.05 5.21
N ALA A 38 6.10 15.72 4.91
CA ALA A 38 6.42 14.69 3.93
C ALA A 38 5.72 13.38 4.33
N PRO A 39 5.10 12.64 3.39
CA PRO A 39 4.50 11.35 3.69
C PRO A 39 5.52 10.47 4.42
N GLN A 40 5.18 10.01 5.63
CA GLN A 40 6.04 9.07 6.34
C GLN A 40 6.06 7.76 5.56
N ALA A 41 7.25 7.26 5.26
CA ALA A 41 7.39 5.94 4.67
C ALA A 41 6.75 4.91 5.63
N PRO A 42 5.96 3.95 5.12
CA PRO A 42 5.36 2.93 5.96
C PRO A 42 6.46 2.18 6.72
N LYS A 43 6.19 1.84 7.99
CA LYS A 43 7.13 1.07 8.81
C LYS A 43 7.47 -0.24 8.11
N PRO A 44 8.75 -0.64 8.03
CA PRO A 44 9.13 -1.93 7.47
C PRO A 44 8.38 -3.06 8.18
N VAL A 45 7.79 -3.97 7.40
CA VAL A 45 7.17 -5.18 7.92
C VAL A 45 8.27 -6.13 8.35
N VAL A 46 8.23 -6.57 9.61
CA VAL A 46 9.15 -7.55 10.18
C VAL A 46 8.44 -8.89 10.21
N LEU A 47 9.06 -9.90 9.59
CA LEU A 47 8.53 -11.27 9.59
C LEU A 47 8.69 -11.91 10.98
N THR A 48 7.86 -12.89 11.28
CA THR A 48 8.15 -13.84 12.37
C THR A 48 9.30 -14.76 11.98
N GLU A 49 9.94 -15.39 12.96
CA GLU A 49 11.03 -16.35 12.73
C GLU A 49 10.57 -17.52 11.86
N GLU A 50 9.34 -18.01 12.07
CA GLU A 50 8.74 -19.09 11.30
C GLU A 50 8.49 -18.70 9.86
N ALA A 51 7.95 -17.49 9.61
CA ALA A 51 7.72 -16.99 8.27
C ALA A 51 9.03 -16.74 7.51
N GLU A 52 10.04 -16.22 8.20
CA GLU A 52 11.38 -16.03 7.66
C GLU A 52 12.03 -17.36 7.27
N LYS A 53 11.94 -18.37 8.14
CA LYS A 53 12.45 -19.71 7.84
C LYS A 53 11.78 -20.32 6.60
N THR A 54 10.46 -20.20 6.48
CA THR A 54 9.74 -20.68 5.30
C THR A 54 10.14 -19.90 4.04
N ARG A 55 10.24 -18.57 4.12
CA ARG A 55 10.73 -17.73 3.01
C ARG A 55 12.09 -18.22 2.51
N ASP A 56 13.02 -18.47 3.43
CA ASP A 56 14.39 -18.87 3.11
C ASP A 56 14.46 -20.30 2.54
N GLU A 57 13.63 -21.22 3.02
CA GLU A 57 13.49 -22.56 2.45
C GLU A 57 12.97 -22.49 1.00
N LEU A 58 11.92 -21.70 0.76
CA LEU A 58 11.34 -21.49 -0.57
C LEU A 58 12.36 -20.86 -1.52
N LEU A 59 13.08 -19.82 -1.07
CA LEU A 59 14.15 -19.19 -1.84
C LEU A 59 15.28 -20.18 -2.18
N SER A 60 15.68 -21.03 -1.22
CA SER A 60 16.68 -22.07 -1.45
C SER A 60 16.24 -23.05 -2.53
N HIS A 61 14.98 -23.50 -2.48
CA HIS A 61 14.41 -24.39 -3.50
C HIS A 61 14.30 -23.74 -4.88
N ALA A 62 13.88 -22.47 -4.92
CA ALA A 62 13.76 -21.68 -6.14
C ALA A 62 15.12 -21.41 -6.78
N ARG A 63 16.15 -21.05 -5.99
CA ARG A 63 17.54 -20.88 -6.48
C ARG A 63 18.11 -22.17 -7.05
N ALA A 64 17.73 -23.32 -6.51
CA ALA A 64 18.08 -24.64 -7.05
C ALA A 64 17.25 -25.05 -8.28
N GLY A 65 16.25 -24.26 -8.70
CA GLY A 65 15.37 -24.56 -9.83
C GLY A 65 14.46 -25.78 -9.62
N SER A 66 14.18 -26.17 -8.37
CA SER A 66 13.58 -27.46 -8.04
C SER A 66 12.06 -27.38 -7.82
N LEU A 67 11.30 -27.56 -8.90
CA LEU A 67 9.83 -27.70 -8.81
C LEU A 67 9.39 -28.87 -7.92
N SER A 68 10.18 -29.94 -7.87
CA SER A 68 9.91 -31.10 -7.01
C SER A 68 9.98 -30.74 -5.52
N ARG A 69 10.93 -29.89 -5.12
CA ARG A 69 11.07 -29.45 -3.73
C ARG A 69 10.00 -28.43 -3.37
N LEU A 70 9.75 -27.43 -4.23
CA LEU A 70 8.66 -26.47 -4.04
C LEU A 70 7.30 -27.17 -3.90
N SER A 71 7.02 -28.14 -4.77
CA SER A 71 5.72 -28.86 -4.71
C SER A 71 5.59 -29.73 -3.48
N ARG A 72 6.69 -30.24 -2.91
CA ARG A 72 6.66 -30.94 -1.63
C ARG A 72 6.28 -30.00 -0.49
N VAL A 73 6.86 -28.80 -0.45
CA VAL A 73 6.50 -27.79 0.56
C VAL A 73 5.03 -27.40 0.40
N ALA A 74 4.59 -27.08 -0.82
CA ALA A 74 3.18 -26.78 -1.12
C ALA A 74 2.22 -27.88 -0.63
N ASN A 75 2.49 -29.14 -0.99
CA ASN A 75 1.65 -30.28 -0.60
C ASN A 75 1.66 -30.57 0.92
N ALA A 76 2.67 -30.11 1.65
CA ALA A 76 2.74 -30.26 3.10
C ALA A 76 1.95 -29.17 3.86
N ASN A 77 1.51 -28.12 3.16
CA ASN A 77 0.73 -27.03 3.73
C ASN A 77 -0.74 -27.21 3.34
N ASP A 78 -1.57 -27.59 4.30
CA ASP A 78 -3.00 -27.79 4.07
C ASP A 78 -3.66 -26.51 3.55
N GLY A 79 -4.44 -26.67 2.48
CA GLY A 79 -5.15 -25.58 1.82
C GLY A 79 -4.28 -24.66 0.97
N PHE A 80 -3.01 -25.01 0.69
CA PHE A 80 -2.17 -24.22 -0.20
C PHE A 80 -2.78 -24.11 -1.61
N VAL A 81 -2.79 -22.89 -2.16
CA VAL A 81 -3.34 -22.62 -3.49
C VAL A 81 -2.26 -22.08 -4.43
N SER A 82 -2.09 -22.72 -5.58
CA SER A 82 -1.29 -22.17 -6.68
C SER A 82 -2.05 -21.95 -7.99
N ASN A 83 -3.24 -22.52 -8.08
CA ASN A 83 -4.13 -22.42 -9.23
C ASN A 83 -5.56 -22.69 -8.76
N LEU A 84 -6.54 -22.09 -9.45
CA LEU A 84 -7.96 -22.25 -9.11
C LEU A 84 -8.57 -23.54 -9.66
N GLY A 85 -7.93 -24.17 -10.66
CA GLY A 85 -8.45 -25.37 -11.33
C GLY A 85 -8.21 -26.68 -10.58
N GLY A 86 -7.58 -26.67 -9.40
CA GLY A 86 -7.28 -27.88 -8.63
C GLY A 86 -6.21 -28.79 -9.24
N THR A 87 -5.50 -28.33 -10.28
CA THR A 87 -4.40 -29.06 -10.88
C THR A 87 -3.29 -29.27 -9.85
N PRO A 88 -2.70 -30.48 -9.72
CA PRO A 88 -1.58 -30.70 -8.81
C PRO A 88 -0.47 -29.66 -9.02
N HIS A 89 0.03 -29.05 -7.94
CA HIS A 89 0.89 -27.87 -8.02
C HIS A 89 2.10 -28.06 -8.93
N ARG A 90 2.75 -29.24 -8.86
CA ARG A 90 3.89 -29.56 -9.73
C ARG A 90 3.52 -29.58 -11.21
N GLN A 91 2.37 -30.14 -11.56
CA GLN A 91 1.92 -30.24 -12.95
C GLN A 91 1.60 -28.85 -13.50
N TYR A 92 0.88 -28.05 -12.72
CA TYR A 92 0.60 -26.65 -13.06
C TYR A 92 1.90 -25.86 -13.27
N TRP A 93 2.84 -25.94 -12.33
CA TRP A 93 4.12 -25.25 -12.43
C TRP A 93 5.01 -25.73 -13.57
N ASP A 94 4.98 -27.03 -13.92
CA ASP A 94 5.69 -27.52 -15.10
C ASP A 94 5.08 -26.97 -16.39
N LEU A 95 3.75 -26.89 -16.49
CA LEU A 95 3.06 -26.27 -17.63
C LEU A 95 3.47 -24.80 -17.78
N MET A 96 3.38 -24.02 -16.69
CA MET A 96 3.71 -22.61 -16.71
C MET A 96 5.16 -22.37 -17.15
N ARG A 97 6.10 -23.19 -16.64
CA ARG A 97 7.49 -23.13 -17.07
C ARG A 97 7.67 -23.42 -18.56
N ARG A 98 6.87 -24.31 -19.16
CA ARG A 98 6.94 -24.64 -20.59
C ARG A 98 6.42 -23.51 -21.48
N ILE A 99 5.50 -22.70 -20.99
CA ILE A 99 4.97 -21.52 -21.69
C ILE A 99 5.77 -20.24 -21.37
N GLY A 100 6.91 -20.36 -20.68
CA GLY A 100 7.83 -19.25 -20.41
C GLY A 100 7.71 -18.62 -19.02
N ALA A 101 6.65 -18.93 -18.27
CA ALA A 101 6.45 -18.44 -16.91
C ALA A 101 7.11 -19.38 -15.87
N ASP A 102 8.40 -19.20 -15.61
CA ASP A 102 9.17 -20.04 -14.67
C ASP A 102 8.84 -19.76 -13.19
N PRO A 103 8.20 -20.69 -12.46
CA PRO A 103 7.79 -20.49 -11.07
C PRO A 103 8.96 -20.21 -10.13
N ASN A 104 10.13 -20.78 -10.39
CA ASN A 104 11.31 -20.55 -9.55
C ASN A 104 11.87 -19.15 -9.73
N ARG A 105 11.75 -18.58 -10.94
CA ARG A 105 12.14 -17.20 -11.22
C ARG A 105 11.15 -16.23 -10.57
N SER A 106 9.88 -16.42 -10.86
CA SER A 106 8.76 -15.67 -10.30
C SER A 106 8.80 -15.59 -8.77
N LEU A 107 9.06 -16.71 -8.08
CA LEU A 107 9.13 -16.72 -6.62
C LEU A 107 10.33 -15.95 -6.07
N ARG A 108 11.48 -15.97 -6.76
CA ARG A 108 12.65 -15.16 -6.38
C ARG A 108 12.36 -13.68 -6.56
N GLU A 109 11.81 -13.30 -7.71
CA GLU A 109 11.42 -11.91 -8.01
C GLU A 109 10.42 -11.38 -6.98
N LEU A 110 9.44 -12.18 -6.56
CA LEU A 110 8.51 -11.81 -5.49
C LEU A 110 9.22 -11.51 -4.17
N PHE A 111 10.14 -12.38 -3.75
CA PHE A 111 10.82 -12.21 -2.46
C PHE A 111 11.89 -11.12 -2.46
N ASP A 112 12.28 -10.61 -3.64
CA ASP A 112 13.10 -9.39 -3.76
C ASP A 112 12.25 -8.11 -3.54
N LEU A 113 10.91 -8.21 -3.59
CA LEU A 113 9.99 -7.11 -3.29
C LEU A 113 9.72 -7.02 -1.78
N PRO A 114 9.34 -5.83 -1.25
CA PRO A 114 9.01 -5.70 0.16
C PRO A 114 7.73 -6.48 0.51
N PRO A 115 7.66 -7.11 1.69
CA PRO A 115 6.44 -7.69 2.21
C PRO A 115 5.46 -6.64 2.73
N GLY A 116 4.17 -6.93 2.59
CA GLY A 116 3.09 -6.33 3.35
C GLY A 116 2.56 -7.30 4.40
N MET A 117 1.69 -6.79 5.27
CA MET A 117 1.06 -7.57 6.34
C MET A 117 -0.46 -7.44 6.24
N ARG A 118 -1.16 -8.56 6.31
CA ARG A 118 -2.62 -8.63 6.44
C ARG A 118 -2.99 -9.41 7.70
N GLU A 119 -4.11 -9.06 8.31
CA GLU A 119 -4.75 -9.90 9.32
C GLU A 119 -6.03 -10.45 8.72
N ILE A 120 -6.17 -11.77 8.69
CA ILE A 120 -7.32 -12.48 8.13
C ILE A 120 -7.78 -13.49 9.16
N ASP A 121 -9.01 -13.33 9.64
CA ASP A 121 -9.61 -14.19 10.68
C ASP A 121 -8.72 -14.35 11.93
N GLY A 122 -7.99 -13.29 12.31
CA GLY A 122 -7.06 -13.27 13.45
C GLY A 122 -5.71 -13.94 13.19
N GLU A 123 -5.44 -14.42 11.97
CA GLU A 123 -4.13 -14.91 11.54
C GLU A 123 -3.39 -13.81 10.77
N VAL A 124 -2.13 -13.56 11.13
CA VAL A 124 -1.25 -12.63 10.41
C VAL A 124 -0.68 -13.32 9.18
N TRP A 125 -0.84 -12.72 8.00
CA TRP A 125 -0.26 -13.15 6.74
C TRP A 125 0.72 -12.10 6.21
N PHE A 126 1.92 -12.55 5.88
CA PHE A 126 2.92 -11.76 5.16
C PHE A 126 2.75 -11.99 3.66
N VAL A 127 2.51 -10.93 2.91
CA VAL A 127 2.15 -10.99 1.49
C VAL A 127 3.18 -10.26 0.66
N TRP A 128 3.62 -10.88 -0.43
CA TRP A 128 4.50 -10.27 -1.42
C TRP A 128 3.78 -10.08 -2.76
N PRO A 129 3.92 -8.93 -3.42
CA PRO A 129 4.51 -7.69 -2.88
C PRO A 129 3.61 -7.02 -1.81
N ASP A 130 4.14 -6.02 -1.12
CA ASP A 130 3.43 -5.17 -0.16
C ASP A 130 2.13 -4.57 -0.71
N LEU A 131 2.10 -4.21 -1.99
CA LEU A 131 0.88 -3.73 -2.64
C LEU A 131 -0.21 -4.82 -2.70
N ALA A 132 0.16 -6.09 -2.88
CA ALA A 132 -0.80 -7.19 -2.85
C ALA A 132 -1.38 -7.46 -1.45
N ALA A 133 -0.81 -6.88 -0.40
CA ALA A 133 -1.37 -6.92 0.95
C ALA A 133 -2.54 -5.94 1.13
N ARG A 134 -2.66 -4.90 0.29
CA ARG A 134 -3.68 -3.86 0.45
C ARG A 134 -5.06 -4.31 -0.02
N ASP A 135 -6.09 -3.69 0.52
CA ASP A 135 -7.46 -3.87 0.02
C ASP A 135 -7.69 -3.10 -1.27
N ALA A 136 -8.68 -3.52 -2.06
CA ALA A 136 -8.99 -2.91 -3.36
C ALA A 136 -9.23 -1.39 -3.25
N SER A 137 -9.90 -0.93 -2.19
CA SER A 137 -10.17 0.49 -1.94
C SER A 137 -8.92 1.35 -1.73
N ASP A 138 -7.83 0.71 -1.28
CA ASP A 138 -6.55 1.34 -0.94
C ASP A 138 -5.52 1.20 -2.07
N LEU A 139 -5.86 0.44 -3.11
CA LEU A 139 -5.06 0.26 -4.32
C LEU A 139 -5.45 1.21 -5.45
N ILE A 140 -6.51 2.01 -5.27
CA ILE A 140 -6.97 2.98 -6.27
C ILE A 140 -5.80 3.89 -6.67
N PRO A 141 -5.34 3.87 -7.93
CA PRO A 141 -4.10 4.53 -8.36
C PRO A 141 -4.05 6.01 -8.02
N GLU A 142 -5.19 6.69 -8.09
CA GLU A 142 -5.34 8.13 -7.85
C GLU A 142 -5.21 8.49 -6.35
N LYS A 143 -5.34 7.53 -5.44
CA LYS A 143 -5.14 7.70 -4.00
C LYS A 143 -3.73 7.33 -3.53
N LEU A 144 -2.96 6.64 -4.38
CA LEU A 144 -1.62 6.18 -4.06
C LEU A 144 -0.60 7.32 -4.10
N SER A 145 0.48 7.15 -3.34
CA SER A 145 1.67 7.99 -3.54
C SER A 145 2.20 7.82 -4.97
N PHE A 146 2.92 8.83 -5.48
CA PHE A 146 3.53 8.74 -6.81
C PHE A 146 4.44 7.51 -6.97
N GLN A 147 5.20 7.17 -5.92
CA GLN A 147 6.07 6.00 -5.90
C GLN A 147 5.28 4.70 -5.97
N ASP A 148 4.23 4.55 -5.15
CA ASP A 148 3.40 3.34 -5.14
C ASP A 148 2.63 3.19 -6.45
N ARG A 149 2.11 4.30 -7.01
CA ARG A 149 1.43 4.28 -8.32
C ARG A 149 2.37 3.81 -9.43
N ARG A 150 3.62 4.28 -9.43
CA ARG A 150 4.63 3.83 -10.41
C ARG A 150 4.97 2.36 -10.22
N ARG A 151 5.22 1.92 -8.99
CA ARG A 151 5.48 0.50 -8.66
C ARG A 151 4.29 -0.39 -9.06
N LEU A 152 3.07 0.06 -8.79
CA LEU A 152 1.87 -0.67 -9.18
C LEU A 152 1.82 -0.84 -10.70
N MET A 153 2.01 0.24 -11.47
CA MET A 153 2.09 0.17 -12.94
C MET A 153 3.18 -0.78 -13.43
N GLU A 154 4.37 -0.76 -12.84
CA GLU A 154 5.47 -1.68 -13.19
C GLU A 154 5.12 -3.16 -12.91
N LEU A 155 4.30 -3.43 -11.90
CA LEU A 155 3.97 -4.78 -11.47
C LEU A 155 2.79 -5.41 -12.21
N ILE A 156 1.80 -4.61 -12.64
CA ILE A 156 0.54 -5.13 -13.19
C ILE A 156 0.11 -4.49 -14.52
N GLY A 157 0.87 -3.55 -15.06
CA GLY A 157 0.57 -2.89 -16.33
C GLY A 157 -0.70 -2.03 -16.30
N GLU A 158 -1.07 -1.52 -17.48
CA GLU A 158 -2.26 -0.66 -17.63
C GLU A 158 -3.56 -1.45 -17.44
N GLU A 159 -3.62 -2.70 -17.90
CA GLU A 159 -4.80 -3.56 -17.77
C GLU A 159 -5.08 -3.91 -16.30
N GLY A 160 -4.04 -4.28 -15.54
CA GLY A 160 -4.19 -4.54 -14.11
C GLY A 160 -4.64 -3.29 -13.34
N ILE A 161 -4.19 -2.11 -13.74
CA ILE A 161 -4.65 -0.84 -13.17
C ILE A 161 -6.15 -0.63 -13.44
N GLU A 162 -6.62 -0.97 -14.63
CA GLU A 162 -8.04 -0.83 -14.97
C GLU A 162 -8.91 -1.81 -14.17
N ARG A 163 -8.46 -3.05 -13.98
CA ARG A 163 -9.13 -4.03 -13.09
C ARG A 163 -9.28 -3.49 -11.67
N ILE A 164 -8.24 -2.85 -11.12
CA ILE A 164 -8.32 -2.20 -9.80
C ILE A 164 -9.36 -1.07 -9.78
N ARG A 165 -9.46 -0.26 -10.84
CA ARG A 165 -10.50 0.77 -10.94
C ARG A 165 -11.92 0.21 -10.97
N GLN A 166 -12.08 -0.99 -11.52
CA GLN A 166 -13.34 -1.73 -11.50
C GLN A 166 -13.66 -2.35 -10.14
N GLY A 167 -12.79 -2.20 -9.15
CA GLY A 167 -12.97 -2.67 -7.78
C GLY A 167 -12.36 -4.05 -7.51
N GLU A 168 -11.58 -4.60 -8.45
CA GLU A 168 -10.83 -5.83 -8.18
C GLU A 168 -9.67 -5.57 -7.20
N GLY A 169 -9.29 -6.61 -6.46
CA GLY A 169 -8.06 -6.59 -5.68
C GLY A 169 -6.81 -6.62 -6.57
N TYR A 170 -5.64 -6.73 -5.96
CA TYR A 170 -4.37 -6.81 -6.70
C TYR A 170 -4.35 -8.01 -7.68
N PRO A 171 -4.27 -7.77 -9.01
CA PRO A 171 -4.43 -8.83 -10.00
C PRO A 171 -3.12 -9.56 -10.32
N GLY A 172 -1.97 -8.98 -9.97
CA GLY A 172 -0.66 -9.49 -10.33
C GLY A 172 -0.22 -10.73 -9.54
N MET A 173 1.00 -11.17 -9.88
CA MET A 173 1.72 -12.22 -9.18
C MET A 173 1.89 -11.91 -7.69
N ARG A 174 1.64 -12.90 -6.83
CA ARG A 174 1.70 -12.75 -5.38
C ARG A 174 1.89 -14.07 -4.64
N THR A 175 2.50 -14.01 -3.46
CA THR A 175 2.62 -15.14 -2.53
C THR A 175 2.33 -14.69 -1.11
N ALA A 176 1.87 -15.60 -0.25
CA ALA A 176 1.68 -15.32 1.17
C ALA A 176 2.20 -16.43 2.07
N ILE A 177 2.80 -16.04 3.19
CA ILE A 177 3.24 -16.91 4.27
C ILE A 177 2.57 -16.43 5.55
N ALA A 178 1.87 -17.30 6.25
CA ALA A 178 1.27 -16.99 7.54
C ALA A 178 2.34 -16.81 8.61
N GLY A 179 2.01 -16.12 9.70
CA GLY A 179 2.93 -15.84 10.80
C GLY A 179 3.48 -17.08 11.50
N ASN A 180 2.80 -18.23 11.37
CA ASN A 180 3.26 -19.53 11.86
C ASN A 180 4.17 -20.29 10.87
N GLY A 181 4.54 -19.67 9.74
CA GLY A 181 5.38 -20.26 8.71
C GLY A 181 4.64 -21.09 7.66
N ARG A 182 3.30 -21.23 7.73
CA ARG A 182 2.53 -21.94 6.70
C ARG A 182 2.58 -21.17 5.37
N TRP A 183 2.96 -21.85 4.30
CA TRP A 183 2.86 -21.26 2.95
C TRP A 183 1.41 -21.33 2.49
N VAL A 184 0.79 -20.18 2.23
CA VAL A 184 -0.67 -20.08 2.04
C VAL A 184 -1.05 -20.13 0.56
N TYR A 185 -0.39 -19.34 -0.28
CA TYR A 185 -0.62 -19.38 -1.71
C TYR A 185 0.59 -18.89 -2.50
N PHE A 186 0.65 -19.26 -3.77
CA PHE A 186 1.52 -18.67 -4.77
C PHE A 186 0.82 -18.58 -6.13
N VAL A 187 0.40 -17.38 -6.48
CA VAL A 187 -0.32 -17.06 -7.71
C VAL A 187 0.64 -16.35 -8.66
N MET A 188 0.77 -16.83 -9.89
CA MET A 188 1.76 -16.31 -10.86
C MET A 188 1.20 -15.20 -11.76
N GLY A 189 0.02 -14.68 -11.46
CA GLY A 189 -0.71 -13.76 -12.32
C GLY A 189 -1.23 -14.44 -13.59
N GLU A 190 -2.12 -13.76 -14.29
CA GLU A 190 -2.42 -14.06 -15.69
C GLU A 190 -1.33 -13.37 -16.51
N THR A 191 -0.55 -14.12 -17.28
CA THR A 191 0.36 -13.51 -18.28
C THR A 191 -0.49 -13.04 -19.44
N GLU A 192 -0.30 -11.77 -19.85
CA GLU A 192 -0.83 -11.26 -21.12
C GLU A 192 -0.41 -12.20 -22.25
N GLU A 193 -1.37 -12.61 -23.09
CA GLU A 193 -1.07 -13.14 -24.42
C GLU A 193 -0.73 -11.92 -25.30
N ASP A 194 0.54 -11.78 -25.68
CA ASP A 194 1.01 -10.80 -26.69
C ASP A 194 0.32 -11.01 -28.06
#